data_AF-A0A5N1IV42-F1
#
_entry.id   AF-A0A5N1IV42-F1
#
_cell.length_a   1.000
_cell.length_b   1.000
_cell.length_c   1.000
_cell.angle_alpha   90.00
_cell.angle_beta   90.00
_cell.angle_gamma   90.00
#
_symmetry.space_group_name_H-M   'P 1'
#
loop_
_entity.id
_entity.type
_entity.pdbx_description
1 polymer ?
#
loop_
_entity_poly.entity_id
_entity_poly.type
_entity_poly.pdbx_seq_one_letter_code
_entity_poly.pdbx_strand_id
1 'polypeptide(L)'
;MKDILKILLLLALTIIGMFSCSRQKEEAPSPVSEINILSNDAFTTTENGPVRIDVLINDQIGNLGTLVFKVPAHGNLQSDSTGFYYQPDRGFKGTEEFFYKYVGGNTTDSAKVSITVR
;
A
#
# COMPACT_ATOMS: atom_id res chain seq x y z
N MET A 1 -3.75 74.08 18.55
CA MET A 1 -2.62 73.12 18.60
C MET A 1 -2.94 71.78 19.30
N LYS A 2 -3.99 71.66 20.13
CA LYS A 2 -4.31 70.39 20.84
C LYS A 2 -5.08 69.34 20.02
N ASP A 3 -5.67 69.70 18.89
CA ASP A 3 -6.56 68.79 18.13
C ASP A 3 -5.85 68.04 16.99
N ILE A 4 -4.79 68.62 16.41
CA ILE A 4 -3.97 67.94 15.39
C ILE A 4 -3.17 66.78 16.02
N LEU A 5 -2.76 66.91 17.29
CA LEU A 5 -2.03 65.87 18.01
C LEU A 5 -2.93 64.67 18.38
N LYS A 6 -4.25 64.88 18.54
CA LYS A 6 -5.21 63.79 18.82
C LYS A 6 -5.53 62.96 17.58
N ILE A 7 -5.57 63.57 16.39
CA ILE A 7 -5.83 62.88 15.11
C ILE A 7 -4.61 62.05 14.68
N LEU A 8 -3.39 62.56 14.93
CA LEU A 8 -2.15 61.83 14.62
C LEU A 8 -1.93 60.62 15.56
N LEU A 9 -2.37 60.70 16.81
CA LEU A 9 -2.29 59.59 17.76
C LEU A 9 -3.35 58.50 17.50
N LEU A 10 -4.55 58.87 17.02
CA LEU A 10 -5.61 57.91 16.67
C LEU A 10 -5.29 57.07 15.42
N LEU A 11 -4.55 57.63 14.45
CA LEU A 11 -4.15 56.92 13.23
C LEU A 11 -2.95 55.96 13.45
N ALA A 12 -2.16 56.17 14.51
CA ALA A 12 -1.03 55.30 14.84
C ALA A 12 -1.45 54.02 15.60
N LEU A 13 -2.60 54.04 16.31
CA LEU A 13 -3.06 52.89 17.11
C LEU A 13 -3.84 51.83 16.31
N THR A 14 -4.31 52.13 15.10
CA THR A 14 -5.10 51.16 14.31
C THR A 14 -4.25 50.17 13.50
N ILE A 15 -2.92 50.35 13.43
CA ILE A 15 -2.05 49.49 12.59
C ILE A 15 -1.39 48.35 13.38
N ILE A 16 -1.46 48.34 14.72
CA ILE A 16 -0.76 47.32 15.56
C ILE A 16 -1.65 46.11 15.88
N GLY A 17 -2.91 46.07 15.42
CA GLY A 17 -3.92 45.21 16.02
C GLY A 17 -4.42 43.99 15.23
N MET A 18 -4.03 43.74 13.97
CA MET A 18 -4.64 42.65 13.18
C MET A 18 -3.68 42.02 12.15
N PHE A 19 -2.48 41.64 12.57
CA PHE A 19 -1.96 40.35 12.12
C PHE A 19 -2.05 39.43 13.33
N SER A 20 -3.27 38.97 13.62
CA SER A 20 -3.37 37.63 14.19
C SER A 20 -2.68 36.74 13.16
N CYS A 21 -1.41 36.40 13.42
CA CYS A 21 -0.86 35.15 12.95
C CYS A 21 -1.70 34.10 13.68
N SER A 22 -2.92 33.90 13.18
CA SER A 22 -3.65 32.69 13.41
C SER A 22 -2.72 31.63 12.83
N ARG A 23 -1.89 31.08 13.70
CA ARG A 23 -1.28 29.79 13.49
C ARG A 23 -2.48 28.91 13.28
N GLN A 24 -2.90 28.74 12.03
CA GLN A 24 -3.68 27.58 11.68
C GLN A 24 -2.83 26.48 12.31
N LYS A 25 -3.40 25.80 13.31
CA LYS A 25 -3.01 24.41 13.47
C LYS A 25 -3.39 23.85 12.13
N GLU A 26 -2.44 23.88 11.20
CA GLU A 26 -2.38 23.00 10.08
C GLU A 26 -2.25 21.66 10.80
N GLU A 27 -3.43 21.14 11.17
CA GLU A 27 -3.58 19.80 11.65
C GLU A 27 -2.98 19.02 10.50
N ALA A 28 -1.75 18.54 10.72
CA ALA A 28 -1.00 17.80 9.72
C ALA A 28 -2.00 16.83 9.11
N PRO A 29 -2.14 16.79 7.77
CA PRO A 29 -3.17 15.98 7.14
C PRO A 29 -3.13 14.63 7.82
N SER A 30 -4.26 14.21 8.41
CA SER A 30 -4.37 12.91 9.06
C SER A 30 -3.68 11.92 8.14
N PRO A 31 -2.72 11.11 8.64
CA PRO A 31 -1.91 10.28 7.76
C PRO A 31 -2.88 9.52 6.89
N VAL A 32 -2.82 9.75 5.56
CA VAL A 32 -3.67 9.03 4.63
C VAL A 32 -3.35 7.58 4.90
N SER A 33 -4.32 6.85 5.45
CA SER A 33 -4.13 5.43 5.71
C SER A 33 -3.86 4.80 4.35
N GLU A 34 -2.60 4.43 4.11
CA GLU A 34 -2.18 3.73 2.91
C GLU A 34 -2.72 2.30 3.01
N ILE A 35 -3.87 2.08 2.36
CA ILE A 35 -4.58 0.80 2.32
C ILE A 35 -3.91 -0.13 1.31
N ASN A 36 -3.93 -1.44 1.59
CA ASN A 36 -3.70 -2.44 0.55
C ASN A 36 -5.04 -3.02 0.12
N ILE A 37 -5.19 -3.25 -1.17
CA ILE A 37 -6.31 -3.98 -1.76
C ILE A 37 -5.69 -5.09 -2.58
N LEU A 38 -5.78 -6.31 -2.06
CA LEU A 38 -5.24 -7.51 -2.70
C LEU A 38 -6.32 -8.23 -3.48
N SER A 39 -6.04 -8.51 -4.76
CA SER A 39 -6.92 -9.24 -5.66
C SER A 39 -6.49 -10.71 -5.75
N ASN A 40 -7.44 -11.60 -6.00
CA ASN A 40 -7.10 -13.01 -6.22
C ASN A 40 -6.41 -13.21 -7.57
N ASP A 41 -5.54 -14.20 -7.62
CA ASP A 41 -4.73 -14.53 -8.78
C ASP A 41 -5.05 -15.90 -9.36
N ALA A 42 -4.84 -16.03 -10.68
CA ALA A 42 -5.00 -17.27 -11.39
C ALA A 42 -3.88 -17.46 -12.43
N PHE A 43 -3.23 -18.62 -12.40
CA PHE A 43 -2.14 -18.99 -13.30
C PHE A 43 -2.36 -20.40 -13.86
N THR A 44 -1.73 -20.69 -14.99
CA THR A 44 -1.74 -22.03 -15.57
C THR A 44 -0.36 -22.41 -16.07
N THR A 45 0.01 -23.68 -15.89
CA THR A 45 1.27 -24.23 -16.40
C THR A 45 1.08 -25.66 -16.92
N THR A 46 2.08 -26.18 -17.63
CA THR A 46 2.12 -27.58 -18.05
C THR A 46 2.66 -28.47 -16.94
N GLU A 47 2.35 -29.76 -16.99
CA GLU A 47 3.00 -30.78 -16.17
C GLU A 47 4.53 -30.61 -16.20
N ASN A 48 5.16 -30.58 -15.02
CA ASN A 48 6.60 -30.35 -14.83
C ASN A 48 7.13 -28.98 -15.30
N GLY A 49 6.29 -28.11 -15.84
CA GLY A 49 6.66 -26.78 -16.32
C GLY A 49 6.67 -25.76 -15.19
N PRO A 50 7.81 -25.13 -14.85
CA PRO A 50 7.81 -24.03 -13.91
C PRO A 50 7.07 -22.81 -14.47
N VAL A 51 6.42 -22.05 -13.59
CA VAL A 51 5.72 -20.81 -13.95
C VAL A 51 6.06 -19.70 -12.97
N ARG A 52 6.18 -18.48 -13.50
CA ARG A 52 6.36 -17.27 -12.71
C ARG A 52 5.00 -16.76 -12.23
N ILE A 53 4.93 -16.45 -10.94
CA ILE A 53 3.74 -16.02 -10.22
C ILE A 53 3.99 -14.59 -9.73
N ASP A 54 3.31 -13.64 -10.37
CA ASP A 54 3.35 -12.22 -10.06
C ASP A 54 2.05 -11.77 -9.39
N VAL A 55 1.95 -12.05 -8.09
CA VAL A 55 0.72 -11.77 -7.31
C VAL A 55 0.42 -10.28 -7.14
N LEU A 56 1.41 -9.39 -7.31
CA LEU A 56 1.25 -7.95 -7.07
C LEU A 56 0.72 -7.16 -8.28
N ILE A 57 0.61 -7.76 -9.47
CA ILE A 57 0.30 -7.02 -10.71
C ILE A 57 -1.13 -6.43 -10.70
N ASN A 58 -2.06 -7.11 -10.07
CA ASN A 58 -3.48 -6.75 -9.96
C ASN A 58 -3.84 -6.15 -8.59
N ASP A 59 -2.84 -5.85 -7.76
CA ASP A 59 -3.02 -5.30 -6.43
C ASP A 59 -2.83 -3.79 -6.39
N GLN A 60 -3.51 -3.16 -5.44
CA GLN A 60 -3.22 -1.80 -5.04
C GLN A 60 -2.48 -1.84 -3.70
N ILE A 61 -1.19 -1.57 -3.72
CA ILE A 61 -0.33 -1.57 -2.54
C ILE A 61 -0.10 -0.13 -2.10
N GLY A 62 -0.45 0.19 -0.86
CA GLY A 62 -0.20 1.50 -0.27
C GLY A 62 1.27 1.65 0.12
N ASN A 63 1.71 0.84 1.07
CA ASN A 63 3.06 0.88 1.62
C ASN A 63 3.94 -0.22 1.06
N LEU A 64 5.25 0.03 0.95
CA LEU A 64 6.22 -1.06 0.78
C LEU A 64 6.13 -2.05 1.95
N GLY A 65 6.27 -3.32 1.61
CA GLY A 65 5.98 -4.41 2.52
C GLY A 65 6.62 -5.72 2.10
N THR A 66 6.24 -6.78 2.81
CA THR A 66 6.76 -8.13 2.62
C THR A 66 5.65 -9.08 2.18
N LEU A 67 5.95 -9.91 1.19
CA LEU A 67 5.11 -11.03 0.78
C LEU A 67 5.41 -12.26 1.64
N VAL A 68 4.36 -12.82 2.24
CA VAL A 68 4.42 -14.07 3.01
C VAL A 68 3.48 -15.08 2.36
N PHE A 69 3.97 -16.29 2.11
CA PHE A 69 3.23 -17.32 1.39
C PHE A 69 3.34 -18.65 2.13
N LYS A 70 2.32 -19.49 1.98
CA LYS A 70 2.39 -20.89 2.38
C LYS A 70 2.77 -21.71 1.15
N VAL A 71 3.72 -22.64 1.33
CA VAL A 71 4.10 -23.55 0.26
C VAL A 71 2.89 -24.41 -0.14
N PRO A 72 2.61 -24.55 -1.45
CA PRO A 72 1.60 -25.48 -1.96
C PRO A 72 1.85 -26.93 -1.52
N ALA A 73 0.81 -27.75 -1.53
CA ALA A 73 0.87 -29.19 -1.30
C ALA A 73 1.49 -29.99 -2.45
N HIS A 74 1.44 -29.49 -3.70
CA HIS A 74 1.87 -30.22 -4.91
C HIS A 74 2.93 -29.48 -5.74
N GLY A 75 3.89 -28.86 -5.04
CA GLY A 75 5.03 -28.24 -5.69
C GLY A 75 5.87 -27.44 -4.70
N ASN A 76 6.82 -26.68 -5.25
CA ASN A 76 7.65 -25.77 -4.48
C ASN A 76 7.54 -24.34 -5.03
N LEU A 77 7.64 -23.37 -4.12
CA LEU A 77 7.76 -21.95 -4.45
C LEU A 77 9.17 -21.49 -4.13
N GLN A 78 9.82 -20.85 -5.11
CA GLN A 78 11.07 -20.14 -4.92
C GLN A 78 10.82 -18.63 -5.05
N SER A 79 11.14 -17.88 -3.99
CA SER A 79 11.04 -16.42 -3.99
C SER A 79 11.95 -15.78 -5.02
N ASP A 80 11.43 -14.79 -5.72
CA ASP A 80 12.20 -13.80 -6.48
C ASP A 80 12.04 -12.40 -5.84
N SER A 81 12.66 -11.35 -6.40
CA SER A 81 12.62 -9.99 -5.84
C SER A 81 11.22 -9.35 -5.81
N THR A 82 10.28 -9.87 -6.58
CA THR A 82 8.97 -9.27 -6.91
C THR A 82 7.80 -10.27 -6.89
N GLY A 83 8.08 -11.57 -6.76
CA GLY A 83 7.11 -12.66 -6.85
C GLY A 83 7.76 -14.02 -6.58
N PHE A 84 7.27 -15.08 -7.23
CA PHE A 84 7.72 -16.46 -7.00
C PHE A 84 7.78 -17.29 -8.28
N TYR A 85 8.66 -18.27 -8.33
CA TYR A 85 8.59 -19.38 -9.29
C TYR A 85 7.92 -20.58 -8.64
N TYR A 86 6.83 -21.06 -9.23
CA TYR A 86 6.20 -22.32 -8.87
C TYR A 86 6.70 -23.43 -9.76
N GLN A 87 7.18 -24.51 -9.15
CA GLN A 87 7.51 -25.76 -9.82
C GLN A 87 6.52 -26.83 -9.32
N PRO A 88 5.63 -27.35 -10.19
CA PRO A 88 4.78 -28.49 -9.83
C PRO A 88 5.62 -29.71 -9.48
N ASP A 89 5.13 -30.52 -8.55
CA ASP A 89 5.67 -31.86 -8.32
C ASP A 89 5.57 -32.71 -9.59
N ARG A 90 6.53 -33.62 -9.76
CA ARG A 90 6.58 -34.44 -10.97
C ARG A 90 5.31 -35.27 -11.14
N GLY A 91 4.64 -35.12 -12.28
CA GLY A 91 3.41 -35.84 -12.59
C GLY A 91 2.13 -35.23 -12.03
N PHE A 92 2.20 -34.12 -11.29
CA PHE A 92 1.00 -33.45 -10.78
C PHE A 92 0.18 -32.86 -11.93
N LYS A 93 -1.14 -33.09 -11.88
CA LYS A 93 -2.15 -32.45 -12.74
C LYS A 93 -3.36 -32.12 -11.88
N GLY A 94 -3.92 -30.95 -12.09
CA GLY A 94 -5.06 -30.46 -11.32
C GLY A 94 -4.93 -29.00 -10.95
N THR A 95 -5.84 -28.55 -10.10
CA THR A 95 -5.83 -27.18 -9.56
C THR A 95 -5.38 -27.21 -8.12
N GLU A 96 -4.52 -26.28 -7.79
CA GLU A 96 -4.03 -26.02 -6.44
C GLU A 96 -4.35 -24.60 -6.02
N GLU A 97 -4.71 -24.39 -4.75
CA GLU A 97 -5.01 -23.08 -4.20
C GLU A 97 -4.23 -22.84 -2.91
N PHE A 98 -3.68 -21.64 -2.77
CA PHE A 98 -3.07 -21.17 -1.52
C PHE A 98 -3.35 -19.67 -1.33
N PHE A 99 -3.05 -19.15 -0.15
CA PHE A 99 -3.13 -17.72 0.13
C PHE A 99 -1.73 -17.14 0.29
N TYR A 100 -1.54 -15.93 -0.23
CA TYR A 100 -0.44 -15.07 0.16
C TYR A 100 -0.96 -13.97 1.10
N LYS A 101 -0.04 -13.40 1.87
CA LYS A 101 -0.27 -12.23 2.70
C LYS A 101 0.70 -11.14 2.30
N TYR A 102 0.21 -9.91 2.27
CA TYR A 102 1.05 -8.73 2.14
C TYR A 102 1.06 -7.97 3.46
N VAL A 103 2.26 -7.72 4.00
CA VAL A 103 2.46 -6.98 5.25
C VAL A 103 3.17 -5.69 4.91
N GLY A 104 2.45 -4.56 4.88
CA GLY A 104 2.97 -3.24 4.52
C GLY A 104 2.47 -2.18 5.48
N GLY A 105 3.35 -1.31 5.96
CA GLY A 105 3.00 -0.33 7.00
C GLY A 105 2.38 -1.01 8.24
N ASN A 106 1.14 -0.65 8.56
CA ASN A 106 0.37 -1.21 9.69
C ASN A 106 -0.75 -2.17 9.25
N THR A 107 -0.81 -2.54 7.97
CA THR A 107 -1.86 -3.41 7.43
C THR A 107 -1.31 -4.79 7.10
N THR A 108 -2.20 -5.78 7.17
CA THR A 108 -1.91 -7.15 6.73
C THR A 108 -3.14 -7.68 6.03
N ASP A 109 -2.99 -7.91 4.74
CA ASP A 109 -4.06 -8.34 3.86
C ASP A 109 -3.71 -9.68 3.24
N SER A 110 -4.70 -10.41 2.74
CA SER A 110 -4.50 -11.72 2.11
C SER A 110 -5.36 -11.90 0.88
N ALA A 111 -4.82 -12.54 -0.15
CA ALA A 111 -5.58 -12.97 -1.32
C ALA A 111 -5.20 -14.39 -1.76
N LYS A 112 -6.08 -15.00 -2.56
CA LYS A 112 -5.97 -16.38 -3.00
C LYS A 112 -5.26 -16.46 -4.34
N VAL A 113 -4.30 -17.38 -4.45
CA VAL A 113 -3.69 -17.80 -5.71
C VAL A 113 -4.26 -19.15 -6.12
N SER A 114 -4.70 -19.27 -7.36
CA SER A 114 -5.10 -20.54 -7.98
C SER A 114 -4.14 -20.89 -9.12
N ILE A 115 -3.58 -22.10 -9.12
CA ILE A 115 -2.69 -22.59 -10.17
C ILE A 115 -3.29 -23.86 -10.78
N THR A 116 -3.53 -23.86 -12.09
CA THR A 116 -3.95 -25.05 -12.84
C THR A 116 -2.77 -25.66 -13.60
N VAL A 117 -2.46 -26.91 -13.31
CA VAL A 117 -1.43 -27.72 -13.98
C VAL A 117 -2.10 -28.68 -14.96
N ARG A 118 -1.74 -28.60 -16.25
CA ARG A 118 -2.33 -29.38 -17.35
C ARG A 118 -1.37 -30.42 -17.95
#